data_AF-A0A819WJY1-F1
#
_entry.id   AF-A0A819WJY1-F1
#
_cell.length_a   1.000
_cell.length_b   1.000
_cell.length_c   1.000
_cell.angle_alpha   90.00
_cell.angle_beta   90.00
_cell.angle_gamma   90.00
#
_symmetry.space_group_name_H-M   'P 1'
#
loop_
_entity.id
_entity.type
_entity.pdbx_description
1 polymer ?
#
loop_
_entity_poly.entity_id
_entity_poly.type
_entity_poly.pdbx_seq_one_letter_code
_entity_poly.pdbx_strand_id
1 'polypeptide(L)'
;MVIRELRRQEVTEILEKYTITEDKINEVEQALSMESVNSVKNFARETNISKSQAHRIMRDIIGFKLYIMYCTQHLFDEDMNLRVEMSERLIPILEDQANYELVFQQDGASSHFSNDVRAWLDENIDGR
;
A
#
# COMPACT_ATOMS: atom_id res chain seq x y z
N MET A 1 6.87 7.98 19.86
CA MET A 1 7.46 7.07 20.86
C MET A 1 6.39 6.19 21.50
N VAL A 2 5.31 6.77 22.05
CA VAL A 2 4.20 6.05 22.72
C VAL A 2 3.55 4.94 21.89
N ILE A 3 3.27 5.17 20.60
CA ILE A 3 2.61 4.17 19.72
C ILE A 3 3.47 2.92 19.50
N ARG A 4 4.81 3.08 19.44
CA ARG A 4 5.72 1.93 19.25
C ARG A 4 5.78 1.06 20.50
N GLU A 5 5.78 1.67 21.68
CA GLU A 5 5.81 0.96 22.95
C GLU A 5 4.52 0.19 23.21
N LEU A 6 3.36 0.79 22.92
CA LEU A 6 2.05 0.13 23.03
C LEU A 6 1.93 -1.08 22.10
N ARG A 7 2.35 -0.93 20.84
CA ARG A 7 2.39 -2.05 19.88
C ARG A 7 3.33 -3.16 20.37
N ARG A 8 4.46 -2.80 20.99
CA ARG A 8 5.43 -3.78 21.50
C ARG A 8 4.84 -4.58 22.67
N GLN A 9 4.13 -3.92 23.58
CA GLN A 9 3.41 -4.58 24.69
C GLN A 9 2.32 -5.53 24.18
N GLU A 10 1.50 -5.09 23.21
CA GLU A 10 0.49 -5.95 22.57
C GLU A 10 1.11 -7.19 21.91
N VAL A 11 2.26 -7.03 21.23
CA VAL A 11 2.98 -8.15 20.62
C VAL A 11 3.48 -9.13 21.68
N THR A 12 4.07 -8.66 22.78
CA THR A 12 4.55 -9.52 23.88
C THR A 12 3.40 -10.33 24.50
N GLU A 13 2.24 -9.71 24.76
CA GLU A 13 1.06 -10.41 25.27
C GLU A 13 0.56 -11.51 24.31
N ILE A 14 0.62 -11.26 22.99
CA ILE A 14 0.22 -12.23 21.97
C ILE A 14 1.17 -13.44 21.96
N LEU A 15 2.48 -13.21 22.08
CA LEU A 15 3.49 -14.27 22.08
C LEU A 15 3.28 -15.23 23.26
N GLU A 16 3.09 -14.66 24.45
CA GLU A 16 2.88 -15.42 25.69
C GLU A 16 1.55 -16.21 25.66
N LYS A 17 0.46 -15.59 25.19
CA LYS A 17 -0.87 -16.21 25.14
C LYS A 17 -0.94 -17.42 24.22
N TYR A 18 -0.13 -17.46 23.16
CA TYR A 18 -0.24 -18.47 22.11
C TYR A 18 1.01 -19.34 21.95
N THR A 19 2.01 -19.22 22.84
CA THR A 19 3.25 -20.01 22.78
C THR A 19 3.89 -19.96 21.39
N ILE A 20 3.88 -18.78 20.76
CA ILE A 20 4.52 -18.57 19.46
C ILE A 20 5.99 -18.29 19.73
N THR A 21 6.88 -19.13 19.19
CA THR A 21 8.33 -18.95 19.34
C THR A 21 8.85 -17.88 18.38
N GLU A 22 9.90 -17.17 18.78
CA GLU A 22 10.60 -16.23 17.90
C GLU A 22 11.13 -16.89 16.62
N ASP A 23 11.61 -18.14 16.73
CA ASP A 23 12.06 -18.93 15.57
C ASP A 23 10.97 -19.06 14.51
N LYS A 24 9.71 -19.29 14.91
CA LYS A 24 8.59 -19.41 13.98
C LYS A 24 8.20 -18.08 13.35
N ILE A 25 8.40 -16.97 14.04
CA ILE A 25 8.17 -15.63 13.49
C ILE A 25 9.23 -15.35 12.41
N ASN A 26 10.50 -15.62 12.73
CA ASN A 26 11.62 -15.44 11.79
C ASN A 26 11.45 -16.30 10.54
N GLU A 27 11.01 -17.56 10.69
CA GLU A 27 10.72 -18.44 9.56
C GLU A 27 9.61 -17.87 8.65
N VAL A 28 8.55 -17.33 9.26
CA VAL A 28 7.45 -16.68 8.52
C VAL A 28 7.91 -15.41 7.83
N GLU A 29 8.69 -14.55 8.49
CA GLU A 29 9.25 -13.33 7.89
C GLU A 29 10.16 -13.66 6.70
N GLN A 30 11.04 -14.66 6.85
CA GLN A 30 11.92 -15.10 5.78
C GLN A 30 11.10 -15.61 4.59
N ALA A 31 10.10 -16.45 4.82
CA ALA A 31 9.23 -16.97 3.76
C ALA A 31 8.49 -15.85 3.02
N LEU A 32 7.99 -14.84 3.74
CA LEU A 32 7.34 -13.67 3.15
C LEU A 32 8.27 -12.78 2.32
N SER A 33 9.57 -12.78 2.63
CA SER A 33 10.57 -11.99 1.91
C SER A 33 11.02 -12.63 0.59
N MET A 34 10.90 -13.96 0.48
CA MET A 34 11.38 -14.71 -0.68
C MET A 34 10.31 -14.80 -1.78
N GLU A 35 9.04 -15.01 -1.40
CA GLU A 35 7.96 -15.20 -2.36
C GLU A 35 6.67 -14.45 -1.95
N SER A 36 5.94 -13.96 -2.95
CA SER A 36 4.64 -13.32 -2.72
C SER A 36 3.59 -14.36 -2.32
N VAL A 37 2.94 -14.15 -1.17
CA VAL A 37 1.92 -15.08 -0.67
C VAL A 37 0.57 -14.83 -1.33
N ASN A 38 0.16 -15.74 -2.20
CA ASN A 38 -1.14 -15.70 -2.86
C ASN A 38 -2.29 -16.22 -1.98
N SER A 39 -1.99 -17.01 -0.94
CA SER A 39 -3.00 -17.56 -0.04
C SER A 39 -2.41 -17.96 1.31
N VAL A 40 -3.01 -17.46 2.39
CA VAL A 40 -2.67 -17.85 3.77
C VAL A 40 -2.82 -19.36 3.99
N LYS A 41 -3.71 -20.04 3.24
CA LYS A 41 -3.89 -21.50 3.34
C LYS A 41 -2.68 -22.26 2.80
N ASN A 42 -2.16 -21.85 1.64
CA ASN A 42 -0.99 -22.50 1.03
C ASN A 42 0.26 -22.21 1.86
N PHE A 43 0.41 -20.95 2.27
CA PHE A 43 1.48 -20.53 3.15
C PHE A 43 1.54 -21.33 4.45
N ALA A 44 0.41 -21.53 5.12
CA ALA A 44 0.32 -22.31 6.35
C ALA A 44 0.74 -23.78 6.13
N ARG A 45 0.41 -24.36 4.98
CA ARG A 45 0.82 -25.73 4.60
C ARG A 45 2.33 -25.82 4.36
N GLU A 46 2.93 -24.81 3.72
CA GLU A 46 4.35 -24.77 3.40
C GLU A 46 5.22 -24.53 4.64
N THR A 47 4.77 -23.64 5.54
CA THR A 47 5.47 -23.30 6.80
C THR A 47 5.12 -24.24 7.97
N ASN A 48 4.28 -25.25 7.71
CA ASN A 48 3.84 -26.25 8.67
C ASN A 48 3.27 -25.63 9.97
N ILE A 49 2.44 -24.60 9.83
CA ILE A 49 1.72 -23.97 10.95
C ILE A 49 0.21 -23.98 10.67
N SER A 50 -0.60 -23.79 11.72
CA SER A 50 -2.04 -23.68 11.52
C SER A 50 -2.39 -22.37 10.78
N LYS A 51 -3.46 -22.39 9.98
CA LYS A 51 -3.95 -21.19 9.27
C LYS A 51 -4.20 -20.01 10.22
N SER A 52 -4.76 -20.29 11.40
CA SER A 52 -5.03 -19.26 12.42
C SER A 52 -3.75 -18.66 12.97
N GLN A 53 -2.71 -19.47 13.17
CA GLN A 53 -1.41 -19.03 13.64
C GLN A 53 -0.67 -18.23 12.56
N ALA A 54 -0.68 -18.68 11.31
CA ALA A 54 -0.14 -17.93 10.17
C ALA A 54 -0.76 -16.54 10.08
N HIS A 55 -2.09 -16.47 10.07
CA HIS A 55 -2.80 -15.19 10.00
C HIS A 55 -2.46 -14.25 11.15
N ARG A 56 -2.33 -14.78 12.38
CA ARG A 56 -1.95 -14.00 13.55
C ARG A 56 -0.52 -13.48 13.48
N ILE A 57 0.44 -14.35 13.15
CA ILE A 57 1.85 -13.95 13.01
C ILE A 57 1.96 -12.86 11.93
N MET A 58 1.35 -13.09 10.77
CA MET A 58 1.38 -12.14 9.66
C MET A 58 0.75 -10.80 10.04
N ARG A 59 -0.49 -10.79 10.54
CA ARG A 59 -1.23 -9.54 10.79
C ARG A 59 -0.79 -8.83 12.06
N ASP A 60 -0.73 -9.56 13.17
CA ASP A 60 -0.70 -8.98 14.51
C ASP A 60 0.72 -8.80 15.04
N ILE A 61 1.67 -9.64 14.59
CA ILE A 61 3.08 -9.57 15.02
C ILE A 61 3.92 -8.81 13.98
N ILE A 62 3.98 -9.33 12.75
CA ILE A 62 4.79 -8.76 11.67
C ILE A 62 4.16 -7.44 11.16
N GLY A 63 2.83 -7.30 11.29
CA GLY A 63 2.12 -6.14 10.73
C GLY A 63 2.01 -6.19 9.21
N PHE A 64 2.08 -7.39 8.63
CA PHE A 64 1.90 -7.62 7.20
C PHE A 64 0.48 -7.22 6.79
N LYS A 65 0.40 -6.22 5.92
CA LYS A 65 -0.86 -5.74 5.34
C LYS A 65 -0.96 -6.24 3.91
N LEU A 66 -2.04 -6.97 3.63
CA LEU A 66 -2.35 -7.38 2.26
C LEU A 66 -2.75 -6.14 1.47
N TYR A 67 -1.98 -5.83 0.43
CA TYR A 67 -2.36 -4.85 -0.57
C TYR A 67 -2.75 -5.59 -1.84
N ILE A 68 -3.95 -5.34 -2.34
CA ILE A 68 -4.32 -5.75 -3.68
C ILE A 68 -3.85 -4.62 -4.60
N MET A 69 -2.73 -4.85 -5.30
CA MET A 69 -2.28 -3.92 -6.32
C MET A 69 -3.16 -4.07 -7.55
N TYR A 70 -3.81 -2.98 -7.94
CA TYR A 70 -4.51 -2.88 -9.22
C TYR A 70 -3.65 -2.04 -10.15
N CYS A 71 -3.28 -2.60 -11.30
CA CYS A 71 -2.72 -1.80 -12.38
C CYS A 71 -3.89 -1.28 -13.21
N THR A 72 -4.08 0.04 -13.21
CA THR A 72 -5.23 0.67 -13.89
C THR A 72 -5.07 0.65 -15.42
N GLN A 73 -3.85 0.45 -15.91
CA GLN A 73 -3.50 0.40 -17.32
C GLN A 73 -2.63 -0.85 -17.57
N HIS A 74 -2.75 -1.44 -18.75
CA HIS A 74 -1.82 -2.47 -19.18
C HIS A 74 -0.46 -1.82 -19.46
N LEU A 75 0.61 -2.37 -18.90
CA LEU A 75 1.97 -1.89 -19.13
C LEU A 75 2.66 -2.79 -20.15
N PHE A 76 3.31 -2.19 -21.13
CA PHE A 76 4.20 -2.85 -22.08
C PHE A 76 5.64 -2.76 -21.61
N ASP A 77 6.51 -3.61 -22.17
CA ASP A 77 7.93 -3.69 -21.76
C ASP A 77 8.66 -2.35 -22.00
N GLU A 78 8.24 -1.58 -23.00
CA GLU A 78 8.82 -0.28 -23.33
C GLU A 78 8.40 0.83 -22.36
N ASP A 79 7.26 0.70 -21.68
CA ASP A 79 6.71 1.75 -20.82
C ASP A 79 7.66 2.10 -19.66
N MET A 80 8.42 1.12 -19.16
CA MET A 80 9.40 1.36 -18.10
C MET A 80 10.47 2.34 -18.59
N ASN A 81 11.03 2.12 -19.77
CA ASN A 81 12.08 2.96 -20.33
C ASN A 81 11.54 4.38 -20.62
N LEU A 82 10.33 4.48 -21.16
CA LEU A 82 9.69 5.78 -21.42
C LEU A 82 9.44 6.57 -20.14
N ARG A 83 9.01 5.89 -19.06
CA ARG A 83 8.79 6.52 -17.74
C ARG A 83 10.10 6.98 -17.10
N VAL A 84 11.17 6.19 -17.23
CA VAL A 84 12.51 6.56 -16.75
C VAL A 84 13.02 7.77 -17.53
N GLU A 85 12.97 7.74 -18.87
CA GLU A 85 13.41 8.86 -19.70
C GLU A 85 12.65 10.16 -19.37
N MET A 86 11.33 10.07 -19.22
CA MET A 86 10.50 11.21 -18.81
C MET A 86 10.93 11.74 -17.44
N SER A 87 11.20 10.86 -16.47
CA SER A 87 11.61 11.25 -15.12
C SER A 87 12.98 11.92 -15.13
N GLU A 88 13.95 11.38 -15.84
CA GLU A 88 15.29 11.96 -15.99
C GLU A 88 15.24 13.36 -16.62
N ARG A 89 14.29 13.60 -17.52
CA ARG A 89 14.07 14.92 -18.14
C ARG A 89 13.36 15.91 -17.21
N LEU A 90 12.39 15.45 -16.43
CA LEU A 90 11.54 16.32 -15.60
C LEU A 90 12.15 16.64 -14.23
N ILE A 91 12.87 15.70 -13.60
CA ILE A 91 13.44 15.90 -12.26
C ILE A 91 14.30 17.18 -12.19
N PRO A 92 15.26 17.43 -13.11
CA PRO A 92 16.08 18.64 -13.04
C PRO A 92 15.25 19.94 -13.18
N ILE A 93 14.18 19.91 -13.98
CA ILE A 93 13.27 21.05 -14.18
C ILE A 93 12.49 21.33 -12.89
N LEU A 94 12.03 20.27 -12.22
CA LEU A 94 11.27 20.34 -10.96
C LEU A 94 12.16 20.67 -9.76
N GLU A 95 13.45 20.36 -9.79
CA GLU A 95 14.40 20.69 -8.72
C GLU A 95 14.89 22.14 -8.80
N ASP A 96 14.87 22.75 -9.99
CA ASP A 96 15.20 24.15 -10.17
C ASP A 96 14.08 25.06 -9.63
N GLN A 97 14.39 25.75 -8.53
CA GLN A 97 13.49 26.70 -7.85
C GLN A 97 12.99 27.82 -8.76
N ALA A 98 13.73 28.18 -9.81
CA ALA A 98 13.29 29.18 -10.78
C ALA A 98 12.02 28.75 -11.55
N ASN A 99 11.73 27.45 -11.60
CA ASN A 99 10.60 26.90 -12.34
C ASN A 99 9.36 26.65 -11.49
N TYR A 100 9.40 26.89 -10.16
CA TYR A 100 8.29 26.52 -9.27
C TYR A 100 6.97 27.24 -9.60
N GLU A 101 7.05 28.48 -10.08
CA GLU A 101 5.89 29.25 -10.52
C GLU A 101 5.50 29.01 -11.98
N LEU A 102 6.28 28.21 -12.71
CA LEU A 102 6.08 27.91 -14.13
C LEU A 102 5.48 26.52 -14.36
N VAL A 103 5.53 25.65 -13.34
CA VAL A 103 5.00 24.29 -13.40
C VAL A 103 3.56 24.27 -12.89
N PHE A 104 2.64 23.92 -13.77
CA PHE A 104 1.23 23.72 -13.43
C PHE A 104 0.81 22.30 -13.82
N GLN A 105 0.08 21.63 -12.93
CA GLN A 105 -0.49 20.31 -13.21
C GLN A 105 -2.02 20.39 -13.13
N GLN A 106 -2.70 19.79 -14.10
CA GLN A 106 -4.14 19.57 -14.08
C GLN A 106 -4.40 18.08 -14.32
N ASP A 107 -4.99 17.39 -13.34
CA ASP A 107 -5.26 15.94 -13.40
C ASP A 107 -6.57 15.59 -14.13
N GLY A 108 -7.33 16.61 -14.56
CA GLY A 108 -8.53 16.43 -15.38
C GLY A 108 -9.56 15.45 -14.78
N ALA A 109 -9.54 15.23 -13.46
CA ALA A 109 -10.45 14.30 -12.82
C ALA A 109 -11.89 14.72 -13.13
N SER A 110 -12.70 13.77 -13.61
CA SER A 110 -14.12 14.03 -13.81
C SER A 110 -14.73 14.48 -12.49
N SER A 111 -15.60 15.49 -12.55
CA SER A 111 -16.33 15.93 -11.36
C SER A 111 -17.00 14.72 -10.74
N HIS A 112 -16.59 14.34 -9.53
CA HIS A 112 -17.37 13.37 -8.76
C HIS A 112 -18.73 14.01 -8.52
N PHE A 113 -19.75 13.49 -9.19
CA PHE A 113 -21.12 13.89 -8.94
C PHE A 113 -21.55 13.28 -7.60
N SER A 114 -21.00 13.78 -6.49
CA SER A 114 -21.84 13.85 -5.30
C SER A 114 -23.00 14.74 -5.70
N ASN A 115 -24.24 14.23 -5.57
CA ASN A 115 -25.43 14.96 -6.00
C ASN A 115 -25.53 16.36 -5.36
N ASP A 116 -24.78 16.63 -4.29
CA ASP A 116 -24.66 17.95 -3.66
C ASP A 116 -24.05 19.02 -4.57
N VAL A 117 -22.99 18.67 -5.33
CA VAL A 117 -22.34 19.63 -6.24
C VAL A 117 -23.24 19.90 -7.43
N ARG A 118 -23.95 18.88 -7.92
CA ARG A 118 -24.90 19.06 -9.02
C ARG A 118 -26.10 19.89 -8.58
N ALA A 119 -26.68 19.59 -7.42
CA ALA A 119 -27.77 20.37 -6.84
C ALA A 119 -27.38 21.84 -6.64
N TRP A 120 -26.20 22.10 -6.08
CA TRP A 120 -25.69 23.47 -5.94
C TRP A 120 -25.53 24.17 -7.30
N LEU A 121 -25.00 23.49 -8.31
CA LEU A 121 -24.83 24.08 -9.65
C LEU A 121 -26.16 24.40 -10.32
N ASP A 122 -27.16 23.53 -10.18
CA ASP A 122 -28.51 23.74 -10.73
C ASP A 122 -29.23 24.92 -10.02
N GLU A 123 -28.95 25.14 -8.74
CA GLU A 123 -29.50 26.26 -7.96
C GLU A 123 -28.80 27.61 -8.24
N ASN A 124 -27.50 27.58 -8.58
CA ASN A 124 -26.67 28.79 -8.59
C ASN A 124 -26.19 29.21 -9.99
N ILE A 125 -26.39 28.38 -11.02
CA ILE A 125 -25.99 28.69 -12.40
C ILE A 125 -27.14 28.39 -13.37
N ASP A 126 -27.82 29.45 -13.83
CA ASP A 126 -28.92 29.34 -14.80
C ASP A 126 -28.45 28.76 -16.15
N GLY A 127 -29.24 27.82 -16.69
CA GLY A 127 -29.05 27.25 -18.03
C GLY A 127 -28.18 25.99 -18.10
N ARG A 128 -28.06 25.24 -17.01
CA ARG A 128 -27.45 23.90 -16.98
C ARG A 128 -28.44 22.80 -16.63
#